data_AF-H2ZMS5-F1
#
_entry.id   AF-H2ZMS5-F1
#
_cell.length_a   1.000
_cell.length_b   1.000
_cell.length_c   1.000
_cell.angle_alpha   90.00
_cell.angle_beta   90.00
_cell.angle_gamma   90.00
#
_symmetry.space_group_name_H-M   'P 1'
#
loop_
_entity.id
_entity.type
_entity.pdbx_description
1 polymer ?
#
loop_
_entity_poly.entity_id
_entity_poly.type
_entity_poly.pdbx_seq_one_letter_code
_entity_poly.pdbx_strand_id
1 'polypeptide(L)'
;MDGAECKLTKNLKGDEIEVSFNVNASVPPFHSDDPDEQSEIIAQPDFTVLIKKPSSSDSLSFDCFFPDSDHETEGEPEPENIFSIRLLTTYKGEIKESTYSIETENIDSEMYAMLLTYLEDRGIDNEFASDLENLATALENQEYITALEKLHKFVSCS
;
A
#
# COMPACT_ATOMS: atom_id res chain seq x y z
N MET A 1 0.82 -7.27 13.60
CA MET A 1 2.19 -7.05 13.11
C MET A 1 2.99 -8.31 13.36
N ASP A 2 3.69 -8.78 12.35
CA ASP A 2 4.66 -9.88 12.47
C ASP A 2 5.98 -9.41 11.84
N GLY A 3 6.90 -8.94 12.69
CA GLY A 3 8.03 -8.14 12.23
C GLY A 3 7.56 -6.88 11.48
N ALA A 4 8.08 -6.68 10.27
CA ALA A 4 7.71 -5.55 9.39
C ALA A 4 6.35 -5.74 8.67
N GLU A 5 5.75 -6.92 8.75
CA GLU A 5 4.47 -7.22 8.10
C GLU A 5 3.30 -6.70 8.94
N CYS A 6 2.46 -5.88 8.33
CA CYS A 6 1.30 -5.25 8.94
C CYS A 6 0.02 -5.76 8.30
N LYS A 7 -1.02 -5.90 9.12
CA LYS A 7 -2.34 -6.36 8.68
C LYS A 7 -3.44 -5.65 9.46
N LEU A 8 -4.30 -4.96 8.73
CA LEU A 8 -5.51 -4.30 9.19
C LEU A 8 -6.71 -5.13 8.73
N THR A 9 -7.71 -5.30 9.59
CA THR A 9 -8.93 -6.06 9.24
C THR A 9 -10.17 -5.30 9.67
N LYS A 10 -11.20 -5.31 8.82
CA LYS A 10 -12.48 -4.66 9.08
C LYS A 10 -13.59 -5.46 8.43
N ASN A 11 -14.71 -5.62 9.15
CA ASN A 11 -15.94 -6.13 8.57
C ASN A 11 -16.84 -4.96 8.22
N LEU A 12 -17.31 -4.88 6.98
CA LEU A 12 -18.15 -3.77 6.51
C LEU A 12 -19.18 -4.26 5.49
N LYS A 13 -20.45 -3.90 5.68
CA LYS A 13 -21.57 -4.28 4.79
C LYS A 13 -21.67 -5.81 4.53
N GLY A 14 -21.13 -6.64 5.42
CA GLY A 14 -21.08 -8.09 5.30
C GLY A 14 -19.84 -8.64 4.60
N ASP A 15 -18.96 -7.80 4.08
CA ASP A 15 -17.67 -8.20 3.51
C ASP A 15 -16.58 -8.17 4.60
N GLU A 16 -15.64 -9.13 4.53
CA GLU A 16 -14.39 -9.09 5.29
C GLU A 16 -13.34 -8.41 4.42
N ILE A 17 -12.81 -7.28 4.91
CA ILE A 17 -11.78 -6.48 4.26
C ILE A 17 -10.49 -6.65 5.07
N GLU A 18 -9.42 -6.96 4.37
CA GLU A 18 -8.08 -7.11 4.92
C GLU A 18 -7.13 -6.22 4.11
N VAL A 19 -6.37 -5.37 4.78
CA VAL A 19 -5.28 -4.61 4.16
C VAL A 19 -3.97 -5.07 4.75
N SER A 20 -3.04 -5.50 3.90
CA SER A 20 -1.72 -5.98 4.30
C SER A 20 -0.64 -5.17 3.60
N PHE A 21 0.41 -4.81 4.34
CA PHE A 21 1.53 -4.01 3.83
C PHE A 21 2.79 -4.32 4.62
N ASN A 22 3.95 -3.98 4.06
CA ASN A 22 5.25 -4.23 4.68
C ASN A 22 6.08 -2.94 4.73
N VAL A 23 6.66 -2.61 5.89
CA VAL A 23 7.45 -1.37 6.06
C VAL A 23 8.91 -1.51 5.63
N ASN A 24 9.34 -2.67 5.13
CA ASN A 24 10.68 -2.80 4.58
C ASN A 24 10.78 -2.07 3.24
N ALA A 25 11.81 -1.24 3.09
CA ALA A 25 12.08 -0.49 1.86
C ALA A 25 10.87 0.34 1.38
N SER A 26 10.02 0.77 2.31
CA SER A 26 8.82 1.56 2.01
C SER A 26 9.09 3.07 1.97
N VAL A 27 10.27 3.53 2.38
CA VAL A 27 10.64 4.95 2.26
C VAL A 27 11.21 5.18 0.85
N PRO A 28 10.55 5.98 0.00
CA PRO A 28 11.06 6.30 -1.32
C PRO A 28 12.37 7.09 -1.22
N PRO A 29 13.25 6.99 -2.23
CA PRO A 29 14.46 7.78 -2.27
C PRO A 29 14.13 9.28 -2.27
N PHE A 30 14.82 10.04 -1.41
CA PHE A 30 14.69 11.49 -1.40
C PHE A 30 15.36 12.10 -2.64
N HIS A 31 14.57 12.81 -3.44
CA HIS A 31 15.02 13.50 -4.65
C HIS A 31 14.95 15.02 -4.49
N SER A 32 15.72 15.60 -3.53
CA SER A 32 15.99 17.05 -3.55
C SER A 32 17.39 17.35 -4.06
N ASP A 33 17.48 18.37 -4.91
CA ASP A 33 18.75 19.01 -5.28
C ASP A 33 19.13 20.15 -4.28
N ASP A 34 18.23 20.49 -3.36
CA ASP A 34 18.46 21.49 -2.31
C ASP A 34 19.03 20.82 -1.03
N PRO A 35 20.29 21.12 -0.65
CA PRO A 35 20.93 20.54 0.54
C PRO A 35 20.34 21.04 1.87
N ASP A 36 19.56 22.13 1.87
CA ASP A 36 18.92 22.69 3.06
C ASP A 36 17.48 22.19 3.26
N GLU A 37 16.95 21.43 2.29
CA GLU A 37 15.60 20.85 2.36
C GLU A 37 15.62 19.57 3.22
N GLN A 38 15.12 19.68 4.45
CA GLN A 38 14.82 18.52 5.28
C GLN A 38 13.52 17.89 4.76
N SER A 39 13.62 16.77 4.04
CA SER A 39 12.44 15.95 3.79
C SER A 39 11.91 15.37 5.09
N GLU A 40 10.59 15.43 5.23
CA GLU A 40 9.89 14.52 6.11
C GLU A 40 10.06 13.11 5.54
N ILE A 41 10.54 12.17 6.36
CA ILE A 41 10.64 10.76 5.98
C ILE A 41 9.23 10.21 6.01
N ILE A 42 8.65 9.95 4.84
CA ILE A 42 7.31 9.37 4.69
C ILE A 42 7.48 7.97 4.11
N ALA A 43 6.89 6.97 4.78
CA ALA A 43 6.84 5.61 4.28
C ALA A 43 5.59 5.41 3.40
N GLN A 44 5.80 4.99 2.16
CA GLN A 44 4.80 4.71 1.13
C GLN A 44 4.87 3.24 0.69
N PRO A 45 4.49 2.29 1.56
CA PRO A 45 4.55 0.87 1.20
C PRO A 45 3.50 0.52 0.14
N ASP A 46 3.85 -0.38 -0.78
CA ASP A 46 2.84 -1.14 -1.52
C ASP A 46 1.92 -1.85 -0.52
N PHE A 47 0.62 -1.87 -0.80
CA PHE A 47 -0.37 -2.50 0.06
C PHE A 47 -1.36 -3.34 -0.74
N THR A 48 -1.76 -4.47 -0.17
CA THR A 48 -2.76 -5.36 -0.76
C THR A 48 -4.09 -5.21 -0.04
N VAL A 49 -5.16 -4.95 -0.79
CA VAL A 49 -6.53 -4.98 -0.27
C VAL A 49 -7.20 -6.28 -0.70
N LEU A 50 -7.55 -7.11 0.27
CA LEU A 50 -8.27 -8.36 0.10
C LEU A 50 -9.71 -8.21 0.57
N ILE A 51 -10.66 -8.47 -0.33
CA ILE A 51 -12.09 -8.45 -0.05
C ILE A 51 -12.64 -9.86 -0.21
N LYS A 52 -13.18 -10.41 0.88
CA LYS A 52 -13.88 -11.70 0.90
C LYS A 52 -15.36 -11.48 1.15
N LYS A 53 -16.19 -12.06 0.29
CA LYS A 53 -17.65 -12.06 0.48
C LYS A 53 -18.05 -13.38 1.14
N PRO A 54 -18.58 -13.39 2.38
CA PRO A 54 -19.00 -14.63 3.05
C PRO A 54 -20.06 -15.43 2.27
N SER A 55 -20.79 -14.76 1.38
CA SER A 55 -21.80 -15.36 0.50
C SER A 55 -21.21 -16.05 -0.74
N SER A 56 -19.91 -15.87 -1.05
CA SER A 56 -19.23 -16.52 -2.16
C SER A 56 -17.93 -17.19 -1.71
N SER A 57 -17.43 -18.12 -2.52
CA SER A 57 -16.07 -18.67 -2.35
C SER A 57 -15.00 -17.79 -2.99
N ASP A 58 -15.40 -16.69 -3.63
CA ASP A 58 -14.52 -15.84 -4.43
C ASP A 58 -13.93 -14.74 -3.55
N SER A 59 -12.63 -14.53 -3.74
CA SER A 59 -11.87 -13.43 -3.15
C SER A 59 -11.39 -12.50 -4.25
N LEU A 60 -11.39 -11.21 -3.96
CA LEU A 60 -10.88 -10.18 -4.84
C LEU A 60 -9.72 -9.47 -4.13
N SER A 61 -8.55 -9.48 -4.76
CA SER A 61 -7.34 -8.83 -4.26
C SER A 61 -6.93 -7.71 -5.19
N PHE A 62 -6.60 -6.57 -4.61
CA PHE A 62 -6.07 -5.39 -5.26
C PHE A 62 -4.63 -5.19 -4.77
N ASP A 63 -3.67 -5.17 -5.67
CA ASP A 63 -2.31 -4.74 -5.39
C ASP A 63 -2.24 -3.24 -5.64
N CYS A 64 -2.01 -2.46 -4.59
CA CYS A 64 -2.05 -1.01 -4.60
C CYS A 64 -0.69 -0.42 -4.25
N PHE A 65 -0.41 0.77 -4.80
CA PHE A 65 0.85 1.48 -4.57
C PHE A 65 0.62 2.99 -4.59
N PHE A 66 1.56 3.73 -4.01
CA PHE A 66 1.63 5.19 -4.09
C PHE A 66 2.46 5.55 -5.33
N PRO A 67 1.90 6.25 -6.33
CA PRO A 67 2.67 6.71 -7.49
C PRO A 67 3.73 7.73 -7.08
N ASP A 68 4.88 7.72 -7.76
CA ASP A 68 5.93 8.72 -7.56
C ASP A 68 5.40 10.11 -7.93
N SER A 69 5.55 11.08 -7.02
CA SER A 69 5.18 12.49 -7.23
C SER A 69 5.99 13.17 -8.33
N ASP A 70 7.19 12.67 -8.64
CA ASP A 70 8.11 13.26 -9.61
C ASP A 70 7.67 13.04 -11.08
N HIS A 71 6.59 12.29 -11.30
CA HIS A 71 5.98 12.09 -12.61
C HIS A 71 4.87 13.10 -12.95
N GLU A 72 4.73 14.19 -12.16
CA GLU A 72 3.99 15.38 -12.57
C GLU A 72 4.53 15.89 -13.92
N THR A 73 3.86 15.48 -15.00
CA THR A 73 4.16 16.00 -16.32
C THR A 73 3.57 17.41 -16.36
N GLU A 74 4.41 18.45 -16.47
CA GLU A 74 3.94 19.85 -16.49
C GLU A 74 2.69 20.02 -17.38
N GLY A 75 1.52 20.23 -16.75
CA GLY A 75 0.24 20.47 -17.44
C GLY A 75 -0.79 19.32 -17.40
N GLU A 76 -0.46 18.16 -16.84
CA GLU A 76 -1.46 17.15 -16.46
C GLU A 76 -2.14 17.58 -15.14
N PRO A 77 -3.46 17.36 -14.98
CA PRO A 77 -4.12 17.58 -13.70
C PRO A 77 -3.56 16.63 -12.64
N GLU A 78 -3.39 17.15 -11.41
CA GLU A 78 -3.09 16.34 -10.23
C GLU A 78 -3.98 15.09 -10.18
N PRO A 79 -3.40 13.90 -9.93
CA PRO A 79 -4.20 12.70 -9.81
C PRO A 79 -5.21 12.87 -8.66
N GLU A 80 -6.49 12.63 -8.94
CA GLU A 80 -7.56 12.76 -7.95
C GLU A 80 -7.41 11.77 -6.77
N ASN A 81 -6.64 10.70 -6.96
CA ASN A 81 -6.36 9.68 -5.95
C ASN A 81 -4.86 9.59 -5.67
N ILE A 82 -4.51 9.49 -4.39
CA ILE A 82 -3.10 9.46 -3.94
C ILE A 82 -2.47 8.06 -4.02
N PHE A 83 -3.28 7.04 -4.32
CA PHE A 83 -2.83 5.68 -4.58
C PHE A 83 -3.41 5.19 -5.90
N SER A 84 -2.76 4.18 -6.48
CA SER A 84 -3.21 3.50 -7.69
C SER A 84 -3.26 1.99 -7.49
N ILE A 85 -4.06 1.30 -8.32
CA ILE A 85 -4.11 -0.15 -8.34
C ILE A 85 -3.18 -0.61 -9.45
N ARG A 86 -2.23 -1.51 -9.17
CA ARG A 86 -1.31 -2.11 -10.14
C ARG A 86 -1.86 -3.42 -10.73
N LEU A 87 -2.33 -4.31 -9.84
CA LEU A 87 -2.84 -5.62 -10.22
C LEU A 87 -4.19 -5.90 -9.56
N LEU A 88 -5.05 -6.59 -10.31
CA LEU A 88 -6.32 -7.11 -9.82
C LEU A 88 -6.34 -8.63 -9.97
N THR A 89 -6.63 -9.35 -8.88
CA THR A 89 -6.65 -10.82 -8.87
C THR A 89 -7.96 -11.33 -8.29
N THR A 90 -8.66 -12.18 -9.05
CA THR A 90 -9.84 -12.91 -8.55
C THR A 90 -9.49 -14.38 -8.39
N TYR A 91 -9.79 -14.98 -7.24
CA TYR A 91 -9.42 -16.37 -6.97
C TYR A 91 -10.33 -17.03 -5.93
N LYS A 92 -10.26 -18.37 -5.85
CA LYS A 92 -10.93 -19.18 -4.83
C LYS A 92 -9.88 -19.86 -3.96
N GLY A 93 -9.99 -19.71 -2.65
CA GLY A 93 -9.05 -20.30 -1.70
C GLY A 93 -7.75 -19.52 -1.61
N GLU A 94 -6.64 -20.10 -2.07
CA GLU A 94 -5.29 -19.50 -1.99
C GLU A 94 -4.81 -19.01 -3.36
N ILE A 95 -4.04 -17.91 -3.35
CA ILE A 95 -3.32 -17.45 -4.53
C ILE A 95 -2.19 -18.44 -4.83
N LYS A 96 -2.03 -18.80 -6.10
CA LYS A 96 -0.95 -19.65 -6.61
C LYS A 96 -0.22 -18.88 -7.70
N GLU A 97 0.99 -19.29 -8.04
CA GLU A 97 1.74 -18.71 -9.17
C GLU A 97 0.97 -18.79 -10.50
N SER A 98 0.09 -19.78 -10.66
CA SER A 98 -0.77 -19.93 -11.85
C SER A 98 -2.06 -19.11 -11.80
N THR A 99 -2.32 -18.37 -10.71
CA THR A 99 -3.50 -17.52 -10.60
C THR A 99 -3.32 -16.30 -11.51
N TYR A 100 -4.28 -16.08 -12.40
CA TYR A 100 -4.24 -14.96 -13.33
C TYR A 100 -4.52 -13.64 -12.62
N SER A 101 -3.69 -12.64 -12.87
CA SER A 101 -3.84 -11.26 -12.43
C SER A 101 -3.93 -10.35 -13.64
N ILE A 102 -4.74 -9.30 -13.51
CA ILE A 102 -4.94 -8.29 -14.55
C ILE A 102 -4.09 -7.08 -14.18
N GLU A 103 -3.22 -6.65 -15.08
CA GLU A 103 -2.57 -5.34 -15.04
C GLU A 103 -3.61 -4.27 -15.37
N THR A 104 -3.82 -3.36 -14.42
CA THR A 104 -4.86 -2.32 -14.51
C THR A 104 -4.60 -1.29 -15.60
N GLU A 105 -3.34 -1.12 -16.03
CA GLU A 105 -2.99 -0.28 -17.18
C GLU A 105 -3.70 -0.71 -18.48
N ASN A 106 -4.10 -1.98 -18.58
CA ASN A 106 -4.82 -2.53 -19.73
C ASN A 106 -6.36 -2.48 -19.57
N ILE A 107 -6.85 -2.01 -18.42
CA ILE A 107 -8.29 -1.85 -18.14
C ILE A 107 -8.75 -0.49 -18.68
N ASP A 108 -9.96 -0.45 -19.24
CA ASP A 108 -10.55 0.82 -19.68
C ASP A 108 -10.82 1.77 -18.50
N SER A 109 -10.78 3.07 -18.75
CA SER A 109 -10.87 4.08 -17.69
C SER A 109 -12.19 4.06 -16.91
N GLU A 110 -13.29 3.66 -17.54
CA GLU A 110 -14.60 3.55 -16.88
C GLU A 110 -14.59 2.41 -15.85
N MET A 111 -14.08 1.24 -16.24
CA MET A 111 -13.92 0.11 -15.34
C MET A 111 -12.91 0.40 -14.22
N TYR A 112 -11.79 1.08 -14.53
CA TYR A 112 -10.82 1.49 -13.52
C TYR A 112 -11.45 2.43 -12.47
N ALA A 113 -12.22 3.44 -12.91
CA ALA A 113 -12.95 4.32 -12.01
C ALA A 113 -13.95 3.54 -11.13
N MET A 114 -14.66 2.55 -11.70
CA MET A 114 -15.54 1.67 -10.91
C MET A 114 -14.79 0.87 -9.84
N LEU A 115 -13.56 0.42 -10.11
CA LEU A 115 -12.74 -0.29 -9.13
C LEU A 115 -12.34 0.62 -7.96
N LEU A 116 -11.96 1.87 -8.25
CA LEU A 116 -11.66 2.86 -7.22
C LEU A 116 -12.89 3.20 -6.37
N THR A 117 -14.05 3.47 -6.99
CA THR A 117 -15.31 3.68 -6.25
C THR A 117 -15.68 2.45 -5.41
N TYR A 118 -15.39 1.23 -5.88
CA TYR A 118 -15.66 0.01 -5.12
C TYR A 118 -14.79 -0.14 -3.86
N LEU A 119 -13.54 0.35 -3.90
CA LEU A 119 -12.63 0.45 -2.75
C LEU A 119 -13.08 1.56 -1.78
N GLU A 120 -13.44 2.74 -2.30
CA GLU A 120 -13.95 3.87 -1.51
C GLU A 120 -15.22 3.49 -0.74
N ASP A 121 -16.16 2.77 -1.38
CA ASP A 121 -17.38 2.24 -0.76
C ASP A 121 -17.12 1.32 0.45
N ARG A 122 -15.87 0.83 0.57
CA ARG A 122 -15.36 -0.04 1.64
C ARG A 122 -14.44 0.69 2.62
N GLY A 123 -14.27 1.99 2.45
CA GLY A 123 -13.41 2.84 3.28
C GLY A 123 -11.93 2.71 2.95
N ILE A 124 -11.61 2.38 1.69
CA ILE A 124 -10.26 2.45 1.13
C ILE A 124 -10.27 3.61 0.14
N ASP A 125 -10.11 4.81 0.66
CA ASP A 125 -10.12 6.09 -0.05
C ASP A 125 -8.81 6.87 0.22
N ASN A 126 -8.74 8.13 -0.22
CA ASN A 126 -7.56 8.96 0.01
C ASN A 126 -7.31 9.26 1.50
N GLU A 127 -8.35 9.34 2.33
CA GLU A 127 -8.18 9.54 3.78
C GLU A 127 -7.54 8.29 4.39
N PHE A 128 -8.03 7.10 4.04
CA PHE A 128 -7.41 5.84 4.44
C PHE A 128 -5.96 5.72 3.96
N ALA A 129 -5.66 6.08 2.71
CA ALA A 129 -4.31 5.98 2.17
C ALA A 129 -3.34 6.95 2.87
N SER A 130 -3.78 8.17 3.22
CA SER A 130 -2.96 9.11 4.00
C SER A 130 -2.75 8.63 5.44
N ASP A 131 -3.80 8.09 6.08
CA ASP A 131 -3.67 7.45 7.39
C ASP A 131 -2.72 6.24 7.37
N LEU A 132 -2.70 5.50 6.25
CA LEU A 132 -1.79 4.38 6.04
C LEU A 132 -0.34 4.85 5.93
N GLU A 133 -0.04 5.92 5.18
CA GLU A 133 1.31 6.52 5.13
C GLU A 133 1.77 6.95 6.53
N ASN A 134 0.92 7.64 7.28
CA ASN A 134 1.21 8.07 8.64
C ASN A 134 1.51 6.89 9.58
N LEU A 135 0.67 5.84 9.51
CA LEU A 135 0.87 4.62 10.27
C LEU A 135 2.17 3.91 9.87
N ALA A 136 2.39 3.71 8.57
CA ALA A 136 3.57 3.06 8.04
C ALA A 136 4.85 3.80 8.44
N THR A 137 4.84 5.13 8.39
CA THR A 137 5.96 5.99 8.79
C THR A 137 6.30 5.81 10.26
N ALA A 138 5.30 5.81 11.14
CA ALA A 138 5.51 5.59 12.57
C ALA A 138 6.09 4.19 12.85
N LEU A 139 5.60 3.17 12.14
CA LEU A 139 6.04 1.78 12.30
C LEU A 139 7.45 1.55 11.73
N GLU A 140 7.77 2.12 10.57
CA GLU A 140 9.11 2.08 9.97
C GLU A 140 10.13 2.67 10.93
N ASN A 141 9.88 3.88 11.45
CA ASN A 141 10.80 4.55 12.35
C ASN A 141 11.02 3.73 13.64
N GLN A 142 9.97 3.08 14.16
CA GLN A 142 10.08 2.20 15.33
C GLN A 142 10.98 0.99 15.04
N GLU A 143 10.81 0.32 13.89
CA GLU A 143 11.62 -0.82 13.49
C GLU A 143 13.07 -0.41 13.18
N TYR A 144 13.27 0.76 12.56
CA TYR A 144 14.58 1.34 12.28
C TYR A 144 15.39 1.56 13.56
N ILE A 145 14.81 2.22 14.57
CA ILE A 145 15.46 2.41 15.88
C ILE A 145 15.82 1.07 16.52
N THR A 146 14.87 0.13 16.52
CA THR A 146 15.07 -1.21 17.08
C THR A 146 16.20 -1.96 16.35
N ALA A 147 16.30 -1.81 15.03
CA ALA A 147 17.36 -2.39 14.22
C ALA A 147 18.73 -1.77 14.56
N LEU A 148 18.82 -0.45 14.72
CA LEU A 148 20.05 0.24 15.13
C LEU A 148 20.53 -0.21 16.51
N GLU A 149 19.64 -0.36 17.48
CA GLU A 149 20.00 -0.87 18.81
C GLU A 149 20.56 -2.29 18.77
N LYS A 150 19.89 -3.18 18.00
CA LYS A 150 20.36 -4.56 17.78
C LYS A 150 21.71 -4.58 17.08
N LEU A 151 21.90 -3.76 16.05
CA LEU A 151 23.14 -3.66 15.30
C LEU A 151 24.27 -3.13 16.18
N HIS A 152 24.03 -2.05 16.93
CA HIS A 152 25.00 -1.48 17.87
C HIS A 152 25.44 -2.53 18.89
N LYS A 153 24.50 -3.26 19.49
CA LYS A 153 24.81 -4.36 20.42
C LYS A 153 25.64 -5.46 19.76
N PHE A 154 25.29 -5.84 18.53
CA PHE A 154 26.01 -6.86 17.78
C PHE A 154 27.47 -6.48 17.50
N VAL A 155 27.72 -5.24 17.07
CA VAL A 155 29.09 -4.77 16.77
C VAL A 155 29.90 -4.41 18.01
N SER A 156 29.25 -3.99 19.10
CA SER A 156 29.92 -3.63 20.36
C SER A 156 30.23 -4.83 21.26
N CYS A 157 29.58 -5.98 21.05
CA CYS A 157 30.02 -7.25 21.63
C CYS A 157 31.31 -7.74 20.95
N SER A 158 32.43 -7.14 21.35
CA SER A 158 33.80 -7.62 21.11
C SER A 158 34.56 -7.74 22.44
#